data_AF-A0AAV0UMV4-F1
#
_entry.id   AF-A0AAV0UMV4-F1
#
_cell.length_a   1.000
_cell.length_b   1.000
_cell.length_c   1.000
_cell.angle_alpha   90.00
_cell.angle_beta   90.00
_cell.angle_gamma   90.00
#
_symmetry.space_group_name_H-M   'P 1'
#
loop_
_entity.id
_entity.type
_entity.pdbx_description
1 polymer ?
#
loop_
_entity_poly.entity_id
_entity_poly.type
_entity_poly.pdbx_seq_one_letter_code
_entity_poly.pdbx_strand_id
1 'polypeptide(L)'
;MKIAGFLCRSLWPEFLRFKSANYCKGNQHGSQIYGRATWYNEIYVIVYTWYFLNEWATSRQGWQTCALWVDNPDNVSPNILAVSVSSPNRRFTKHLYPKPPTVDGTNVKLRYFLNDWAMPLFEVEITDLKGGFQDLIMWQQLTEEARCALNQTSYGNRQMPINENNFWTTLEEAYPSE
;
A
#
# COMPACT_ATOMS: atom_id res chain seq x y z
N MET A 1 -6.06 3.58 13.87
CA MET A 1 -6.51 2.79 12.70
C MET A 1 -5.30 2.12 12.07
N LYS A 2 -5.39 0.85 11.66
CA LYS A 2 -4.29 0.10 11.02
C LYS A 2 -4.83 -0.49 9.72
N ILE A 3 -3.97 -0.67 8.72
CA ILE A 3 -4.29 -1.48 7.55
C ILE A 3 -3.79 -2.90 7.79
N ALA A 4 -4.67 -3.89 7.55
CA ALA A 4 -4.31 -5.30 7.54
C ALA A 4 -3.96 -5.68 6.09
N GLY A 5 -2.69 -5.53 5.72
CA GLY A 5 -2.19 -5.95 4.41
C GLY A 5 -1.67 -7.39 4.46
N PHE A 6 -1.98 -8.20 3.45
CA PHE A 6 -1.29 -9.47 3.28
C PHE A 6 0.12 -9.21 2.74
N LEU A 7 1.12 -9.16 3.63
CA LEU A 7 2.51 -9.36 3.22
C LEU A 7 2.85 -10.83 3.37
N CYS A 8 2.73 -11.54 2.25
CA CYS A 8 3.37 -12.81 1.95
C CYS A 8 3.40 -13.81 3.12
N ARG A 9 2.25 -14.37 3.51
CA ARG A 9 2.26 -15.64 4.26
C ARG A 9 1.05 -16.51 3.97
N SER A 10 1.26 -17.49 3.09
CA SER A 10 0.48 -18.73 2.93
C SER A 10 -0.96 -18.61 2.42
N LEU A 11 -1.12 -18.54 1.10
CA LEU A 11 -2.09 -19.35 0.35
C LEU A 11 -1.47 -19.68 -1.02
N TRP A 12 -0.63 -20.71 -1.07
CA TRP A 12 -0.18 -21.32 -2.32
C TRP A 12 -0.75 -22.74 -2.37
N PRO A 13 -1.90 -22.99 -3.01
CA PRO A 13 -2.25 -24.34 -3.44
C PRO A 13 -1.47 -24.65 -4.72
N GLU A 14 -0.46 -25.52 -4.58
CA GLU A 14 0.17 -26.49 -5.50
C GLU A 14 0.29 -26.27 -7.03
N PHE A 15 -0.16 -25.19 -7.63
CA PHE A 15 0.00 -24.92 -9.05
C PHE A 15 0.78 -23.65 -9.22
N LEU A 16 2.12 -23.75 -9.30
CA LEU A 16 3.01 -22.92 -10.12
C LEU A 16 4.46 -23.39 -9.90
N ARG A 17 4.96 -24.19 -10.85
CA ARG A 17 6.38 -24.57 -10.96
C ARG A 17 7.22 -23.38 -11.45
N PHE A 18 7.43 -22.35 -10.63
CA PHE A 18 8.38 -21.28 -10.95
C PHE A 18 9.30 -20.96 -9.77
N LYS A 19 10.61 -21.09 -10.01
CA LYS A 19 11.70 -21.24 -9.01
C LYS A 19 12.10 -19.96 -8.24
N SER A 20 11.53 -18.78 -8.50
CA SER A 20 12.10 -17.50 -8.02
C SER A 20 11.31 -16.78 -6.92
N ALA A 21 10.22 -17.35 -6.39
CA ALA A 21 9.61 -16.83 -5.16
C ALA A 21 10.47 -17.09 -3.90
N ASN A 22 11.70 -17.60 -4.02
CA ASN A 22 12.52 -18.06 -2.89
C ASN A 22 13.30 -16.95 -2.15
N TYR A 23 13.53 -15.79 -2.75
CA TYR A 23 14.43 -14.76 -2.17
C TYR A 23 13.71 -13.62 -1.42
N CYS A 24 12.38 -13.49 -1.57
CA CYS A 24 11.58 -12.43 -0.92
C CYS A 24 10.44 -12.99 -0.04
N LYS A 25 10.62 -14.20 0.54
CA LYS A 25 9.60 -14.87 1.40
C LYS A 25 9.45 -14.25 2.80
N GLY A 26 10.20 -13.19 3.07
CA GLY A 26 10.28 -12.54 4.37
C GLY A 26 11.72 -12.15 4.67
N ASN A 27 11.89 -10.98 5.26
CA ASN A 27 13.15 -10.56 5.85
C ASN A 27 13.23 -11.15 7.27
N GLN A 28 14.41 -11.59 7.69
CA GLN A 28 14.69 -12.03 9.07
C GLN A 28 14.37 -10.95 10.13
N HIS A 29 14.31 -9.69 9.71
CA HIS A 29 13.94 -8.53 10.54
C HIS A 29 12.45 -8.16 10.47
N GLY A 30 11.62 -8.98 9.81
CA GLY A 30 10.20 -8.70 9.63
C GLY A 30 9.89 -7.81 8.42
N SER A 31 8.62 -7.47 8.27
CA SER A 31 8.12 -6.64 7.17
C SER A 31 7.81 -5.23 7.65
N GLN A 32 7.83 -4.26 6.74
CA GLN A 32 7.64 -2.84 7.06
C GLN A 32 6.52 -2.24 6.22
N ILE A 33 5.67 -1.45 6.89
CA ILE A 33 4.73 -0.52 6.25
C ILE A 33 5.10 0.91 6.67
N TYR A 34 5.06 1.83 5.72
CA TYR A 34 5.29 3.26 5.96
C TYR A 34 3.99 4.03 5.84
N GLY A 35 3.76 4.99 6.72
CA GLY A 35 2.54 5.80 6.71
C GLY A 35 2.82 7.29 6.68
N ARG A 36 1.98 8.08 6.02
CA ARG A 36 1.94 9.54 6.16
C ARG A 36 0.51 10.01 6.13
N ALA A 37 0.14 10.87 7.07
CA ALA A 37 -1.24 11.33 7.22
C ALA A 37 -1.33 12.86 7.16
N THR A 38 -2.47 13.35 6.68
CA THR A 38 -2.81 14.78 6.64
C THR A 38 -4.32 14.96 6.48
N TRP A 39 -4.80 16.18 6.63
CA TRP A 39 -6.08 16.62 6.08
C TRP A 39 -5.91 16.99 4.61
N TYR A 40 -6.88 16.62 3.77
CA TYR A 40 -6.93 16.98 2.35
C TYR A 40 -8.39 17.15 1.93
N ASN A 41 -8.76 18.34 1.44
CA ASN A 41 -10.15 18.70 1.11
C ASN A 41 -11.14 18.34 2.22
N GLU A 42 -10.83 18.73 3.47
CA GLU A 42 -11.66 18.49 4.66
C GLU A 42 -11.85 17.02 5.07
N ILE A 43 -11.22 16.08 4.36
CA ILE A 43 -11.23 14.65 4.68
C ILE A 43 -9.86 14.28 5.26
N TYR A 44 -9.84 13.50 6.33
CA TYR A 44 -8.59 13.01 6.88
C TYR A 44 -8.12 11.78 6.09
N VAL A 45 -6.84 11.75 5.73
CA VAL A 45 -6.27 10.68 4.92
C VAL A 45 -5.00 10.15 5.54
N ILE A 46 -4.88 8.82 5.53
CA ILE A 46 -3.65 8.11 5.87
C ILE A 46 -3.19 7.35 4.63
N VAL A 47 -2.04 7.74 4.10
CA VAL A 47 -1.39 7.06 2.97
C VAL A 47 -0.42 6.04 3.52
N TYR A 48 -0.66 4.78 3.19
CA TYR A 48 0.21 3.66 3.51
C TYR A 48 0.95 3.20 2.26
N THR A 49 2.23 2.87 2.42
CA THR A 49 3.03 2.36 1.32
C THR A 49 3.96 1.22 1.74
N TRP A 50 4.17 0.31 0.80
CA TRP A 50 5.02 -0.87 0.95
C TRP A 50 6.03 -0.90 -0.19
N TYR A 51 7.27 -1.29 0.14
CA TYR A 51 8.31 -1.49 -0.84
C TYR A 51 8.48 -2.98 -1.13
N PHE A 52 8.39 -3.36 -2.39
CA PHE A 52 8.62 -4.74 -2.84
C PHE A 52 9.84 -4.80 -3.77
N LEU A 53 10.79 -5.65 -3.41
CA LEU A 53 11.85 -6.07 -4.32
C LEU A 53 11.25 -7.08 -5.32
N ASN A 54 11.46 -6.87 -6.62
CA ASN A 54 11.07 -7.82 -7.65
C ASN A 54 12.31 -8.25 -8.46
N GLU A 55 12.44 -9.56 -8.68
CA GLU A 55 13.51 -10.19 -9.44
C GLU A 55 13.09 -10.59 -10.88
N TRP A 56 11.78 -10.54 -11.21
CA TRP A 56 11.29 -10.81 -12.57
C TRP A 56 11.31 -9.57 -13.49
N ALA A 57 11.40 -9.83 -14.80
CA ALA A 57 11.73 -8.93 -15.90
C ALA A 57 11.06 -7.54 -15.94
N THR A 58 11.81 -6.59 -16.53
CA THR A 58 11.49 -5.22 -17.00
C THR A 58 10.85 -4.22 -16.02
N SER A 59 10.07 -4.66 -15.03
CA SER A 59 9.51 -3.80 -13.98
C SER A 59 10.33 -3.93 -12.69
N ARG A 60 11.28 -3.00 -12.54
CA ARG A 60 12.10 -2.88 -11.33
C ARG A 60 11.21 -2.69 -10.09
N GLN A 61 11.76 -3.08 -8.94
CA GLN A 61 11.44 -2.67 -7.56
C GLN A 61 10.41 -1.54 -7.47
N GLY A 62 9.40 -1.70 -6.61
CA GLY A 62 8.33 -0.72 -6.61
C GLY A 62 7.63 -0.54 -5.28
N TRP A 63 7.20 0.70 -5.07
CA TRP A 63 6.25 1.06 -4.04
C TRP A 63 4.83 0.69 -4.48
N GLN A 64 4.06 0.13 -3.56
CA GLN A 64 2.59 0.01 -3.64
C GLN A 64 1.97 0.95 -2.62
N THR A 65 0.82 1.52 -2.93
CA THR A 65 0.21 2.58 -2.13
C THR A 65 -1.26 2.32 -1.88
N CYS A 66 -1.71 2.61 -0.67
CA CYS A 66 -3.11 2.65 -0.30
C CYS A 66 -3.38 3.95 0.47
N ALA A 67 -4.26 4.81 -0.04
CA ALA A 67 -4.78 5.95 0.69
C ALA A 67 -6.12 5.56 1.36
N LEU A 68 -6.17 5.69 2.68
CA LEU A 68 -7.35 5.43 3.49
C LEU A 68 -7.97 6.76 3.89
N TRP A 69 -9.17 7.03 3.39
CA TRP A 69 -9.91 8.26 3.61
C TRP A 69 -10.95 8.03 4.70
N VAL A 70 -10.92 8.85 5.74
CA VAL A 70 -11.82 8.75 6.89
C VAL A 70 -12.42 10.11 7.22
N ASP A 71 -13.53 10.10 7.93
CA ASP A 71 -14.23 11.31 8.35
C ASP A 71 -13.39 12.13 9.35
N ASN A 72 -13.44 11.78 10.64
CA ASN A 72 -12.73 12.47 11.70
C ASN A 72 -11.88 11.47 12.48
N PRO A 73 -10.54 11.60 12.45
CA PRO A 73 -9.65 10.68 13.16
C PRO A 73 -9.80 10.74 14.69
N ASP A 74 -10.38 11.81 15.24
CA ASP A 74 -10.58 11.99 16.69
C ASP A 74 -11.80 11.21 17.21
N ASN A 75 -12.64 10.67 16.31
CA ASN A 75 -13.74 9.80 16.69
C ASN A 75 -13.22 8.49 17.29
N VAL A 76 -13.94 7.95 18.28
CA VAL A 76 -13.62 6.64 18.89
C VAL A 76 -13.57 5.52 17.83
N SER A 77 -14.42 5.63 16.80
CA SER A 77 -14.42 4.74 15.64
C SER A 77 -14.67 5.58 14.38
N PRO A 78 -13.61 6.09 13.73
CA PRO A 78 -13.74 6.86 12.48
C PRO A 78 -14.37 6.01 11.37
N ASN A 79 -15.23 6.61 10.57
CA ASN A 79 -15.85 5.95 9.43
C ASN A 79 -14.88 5.96 8.24
N ILE A 80 -14.77 4.81 7.57
CA ILE A 80 -14.01 4.72 6.32
C ILE A 80 -14.90 5.23 5.19
N LEU A 81 -14.52 6.38 4.62
CA LEU A 81 -15.24 7.01 3.52
C LEU A 81 -14.82 6.42 2.18
N ALA A 82 -13.52 6.18 1.99
CA ALA A 82 -13.00 5.58 0.78
C ALA A 82 -11.65 4.92 0.98
N VAL A 83 -11.32 4.02 0.06
CA VAL A 83 -9.99 3.41 -0.06
C VAL A 83 -9.54 3.54 -1.49
N SER A 84 -8.37 4.13 -1.68
CA SER A 84 -7.75 4.30 -3.00
C SER A 84 -6.48 3.49 -3.06
N VAL A 85 -6.38 2.56 -4.01
CA VAL A 85 -5.27 1.61 -4.11
C VAL A 85 -4.52 1.82 -5.44
N SER A 86 -3.18 1.81 -5.39
CA SER A 86 -2.34 2.03 -6.57
C SER A 86 -2.52 0.91 -7.61
N SER A 87 -2.65 1.29 -8.89
CA SER A 87 -2.70 0.39 -10.04
C SER A 87 -1.45 0.51 -10.92
N PRO A 88 -1.14 -0.49 -11.79
CA PRO A 88 0.09 -0.53 -12.60
C PRO A 88 0.43 0.73 -13.41
N ASN A 89 -0.57 1.50 -13.81
CA ASN A 89 -0.44 2.69 -14.65
C ASN A 89 -0.35 4.01 -13.85
N ARG A 90 0.12 3.96 -12.59
CA ARG A 90 0.24 5.14 -11.71
C ARG A 90 -1.10 5.86 -11.51
N ARG A 91 -2.18 5.09 -11.49
CA ARG A 91 -3.52 5.58 -11.15
C ARG A 91 -3.94 4.93 -9.85
N PHE A 92 -5.03 5.44 -9.27
CA PHE A 92 -5.67 4.81 -8.15
C PHE A 92 -7.01 4.21 -8.56
N THR A 93 -7.23 2.96 -8.16
CA THR A 93 -8.57 2.38 -8.11
C THR A 93 -9.21 2.86 -6.81
N LYS A 94 -10.36 3.53 -6.92
CA LYS A 94 -11.04 4.20 -5.80
C LYS A 94 -12.28 3.41 -5.41
N HIS A 95 -12.39 3.04 -4.15
CA HIS A 95 -13.53 2.30 -3.61
C HIS A 95 -14.22 3.16 -2.55
N LEU A 96 -15.39 3.71 -2.89
CA LEU A 96 -16.21 4.47 -1.97
C LEU A 96 -16.95 3.54 -1.01
N TYR A 97 -16.99 3.91 0.27
CA TYR A 97 -17.73 3.23 1.33
C TYR A 97 -17.53 1.70 1.32
N PRO A 98 -16.29 1.20 1.44
CA PRO A 98 -16.02 -0.23 1.36
C PRO A 98 -16.77 -0.97 2.47
N LYS A 99 -17.40 -2.09 2.12
CA LYS A 99 -18.29 -2.85 3.00
C LYS A 99 -17.65 -4.17 3.42
N PRO A 100 -18.16 -4.82 4.48
CA PRO A 100 -17.92 -6.26 4.66
C PRO A 100 -18.26 -6.99 3.34
N PRO A 101 -17.41 -7.91 2.86
CA PRO A 101 -16.35 -8.62 3.58
C PRO A 101 -14.95 -7.98 3.56
N THR A 102 -14.76 -6.85 2.89
CA THR A 102 -13.42 -6.29 2.62
C THR A 102 -12.86 -5.39 3.72
N VAL A 103 -13.69 -5.10 4.71
CA VAL A 103 -13.36 -4.34 5.92
C VAL A 103 -13.65 -5.23 7.14
N ASP A 104 -12.69 -5.30 8.07
CA ASP A 104 -12.80 -5.97 9.36
C ASP A 104 -12.61 -4.94 10.49
N GLY A 105 -13.72 -4.48 11.07
CA GLY A 105 -13.76 -3.34 12.00
C GLY A 105 -13.28 -2.07 11.32
N THR A 106 -12.14 -1.54 11.75
CA THR A 106 -11.49 -0.36 11.16
C THR A 106 -10.36 -0.71 10.19
N ASN A 107 -10.20 -2.00 9.85
CA ASN A 107 -9.06 -2.48 9.05
C ASN A 107 -9.54 -2.86 7.66
N VAL A 108 -8.95 -2.22 6.65
CA VAL A 108 -9.15 -2.61 5.24
C VAL A 108 -8.24 -3.80 4.94
N LYS A 109 -8.77 -4.77 4.20
CA LYS A 109 -8.03 -5.94 3.74
C LYS A 109 -7.52 -5.71 2.32
N LEU A 110 -6.22 -5.91 2.14
CA LEU A 110 -5.55 -5.79 0.84
C LEU A 110 -4.83 -7.08 0.49
N ARG A 111 -4.89 -7.48 -0.80
CA ARG A 111 -4.01 -8.51 -1.36
C ARG A 111 -2.99 -7.89 -2.30
N TYR A 112 -1.76 -8.40 -2.21
CA TYR A 112 -0.71 -8.19 -3.19
C TYR A 112 -0.55 -9.47 -4.01
N PHE A 113 -0.71 -9.40 -5.33
CA PHE A 113 -0.77 -10.59 -6.18
C PHE A 113 -0.15 -10.34 -7.56
N LEU A 114 0.22 -11.42 -8.24
CA LEU A 114 0.66 -11.39 -9.62
C LEU A 114 -0.57 -11.46 -10.53
N ASN A 115 -0.77 -10.45 -11.37
CA ASN A 115 -1.72 -10.48 -12.47
C ASN A 115 -0.99 -11.00 -13.71
N ASP A 116 -1.31 -12.23 -14.14
CA ASP A 116 -0.65 -12.95 -15.23
C ASP A 116 -1.48 -13.00 -16.53
N TRP A 117 -2.60 -12.28 -16.58
CA TRP A 117 -3.58 -12.39 -17.68
C TRP A 117 -3.10 -11.79 -19.01
N ALA A 118 -2.16 -10.85 -18.99
CA ALA A 118 -1.60 -10.24 -20.19
C ALA A 118 -0.09 -9.98 -20.08
N MET A 119 0.29 -8.91 -19.36
CA MET A 119 1.68 -8.61 -19.03
C MET A 119 1.87 -8.86 -17.53
N PRO A 120 2.70 -9.84 -17.13
CA PRO A 120 2.89 -10.20 -15.72
C PRO A 120 3.32 -9.00 -14.88
N LEU A 121 2.44 -8.52 -14.01
CA LEU A 121 2.66 -7.38 -13.15
C LEU A 121 2.12 -7.68 -11.76
N PHE A 122 2.84 -7.21 -10.75
CA PHE A 122 2.33 -7.25 -9.40
C PHE A 122 1.45 -6.05 -9.10
N GLU A 123 0.32 -6.33 -8.47
CA GLU A 123 -0.75 -5.39 -8.16
C GLU A 123 -1.19 -5.50 -6.71
N VAL A 124 -1.82 -4.44 -6.21
CA VAL A 124 -2.52 -4.43 -4.93
C VAL A 124 -3.99 -4.09 -5.16
N GLU A 125 -4.88 -4.76 -4.43
CA GLU A 125 -6.31 -4.48 -4.47
C GLU A 125 -6.99 -4.81 -3.14
N ILE A 126 -8.22 -4.33 -2.97
CA ILE A 126 -9.10 -4.70 -1.87
C ILE A 126 -9.55 -6.16 -2.02
N THR A 127 -9.62 -6.91 -0.92
CA THR A 127 -9.96 -8.34 -0.92
C THR A 127 -10.86 -8.71 0.27
N ASP A 128 -11.55 -9.84 0.19
CA ASP A 128 -12.26 -10.46 1.31
C ASP A 128 -11.36 -11.37 2.17
N LEU A 129 -10.20 -11.76 1.62
CA LEU A 129 -9.21 -12.61 2.26
C LEU A 129 -8.61 -11.95 3.50
N LYS A 130 -8.59 -12.69 4.62
CA LYS A 130 -7.99 -12.20 5.87
C LYS A 130 -6.47 -12.11 5.72
N GLY A 131 -5.90 -10.94 6.02
CA GLY A 131 -4.46 -10.71 6.01
C GLY A 131 -3.79 -10.61 7.36
N GLY A 132 -2.53 -10.17 7.32
CA GLY A 132 -1.71 -9.91 8.49
C GLY A 132 -1.51 -8.42 8.72
N PHE A 133 -0.75 -8.10 9.75
CA PHE A 133 -0.28 -6.74 10.00
C PHE A 133 1.25 -6.71 9.86
N GLN A 134 1.78 -5.53 9.59
CA GLN A 134 3.21 -5.25 9.57
C GLN A 134 3.48 -4.08 10.51
N ASP A 135 4.74 -3.96 10.95
CA ASP A 135 5.12 -2.86 11.81
C ASP A 135 5.07 -1.56 11.02
N LEU A 136 4.31 -0.60 11.55
CA LEU A 136 4.07 0.70 10.94
C LEU A 136 5.06 1.71 11.50
N ILE A 137 5.74 2.42 10.60
CA ILE A 137 6.47 3.64 10.92
C ILE A 137 5.88 4.81 10.15
N MET A 138 5.46 5.85 10.87
CA MET A 138 4.94 7.06 10.25
C MET A 138 6.10 7.93 9.75
N TRP A 139 5.88 8.72 8.71
CA TRP A 139 6.88 9.60 8.10
C TRP A 139 7.55 10.50 9.13
N GLN A 140 6.77 11.07 10.04
CA GLN A 140 7.25 11.93 11.12
C GLN A 140 8.04 11.20 12.21
N GLN A 141 7.94 9.86 12.27
CA GLN A 141 8.71 9.03 13.21
C GLN A 141 10.06 8.59 12.63
N LEU A 142 10.29 8.76 11.33
CA LEU A 142 11.57 8.46 10.70
C LEU A 142 12.63 9.48 11.12
N THR A 143 13.87 9.01 11.27
CA THR A 143 15.02 9.90 11.46
C THR A 143 15.18 10.83 10.26
N GLU A 144 15.90 11.93 10.45
CA GLU A 144 16.18 12.87 9.37
C GLU A 144 16.94 12.19 8.21
N GLU A 145 17.90 11.33 8.53
CA GLU A 145 18.68 10.59 7.55
C GLU A 145 17.81 9.65 6.73
N ALA A 146 16.86 8.95 7.39
CA ALA A 146 15.94 8.07 6.70
C ALA A 146 15.00 8.85 5.76
N ARG A 147 14.46 10.00 6.21
CA ARG A 147 13.66 10.87 5.33
C ARG A 147 14.48 11.42 4.17
N CYS A 148 15.71 11.85 4.42
CA CYS A 148 16.63 12.33 3.39
C CYS A 148 16.91 11.25 2.33
N ALA A 149 17.23 10.03 2.76
CA ALA A 149 17.44 8.90 1.87
C ALA A 149 16.20 8.57 1.03
N LEU A 150 15.01 8.53 1.64
CA LEU A 150 13.74 8.27 0.94
C LEU A 150 13.35 9.39 -0.03
N ASN A 151 13.78 10.63 0.22
CA ASN A 151 13.58 11.78 -0.68
C ASN A 151 14.52 11.75 -1.89
N GLN A 152 15.77 11.31 -1.71
CA GLN A 152 16.83 11.45 -2.72
C GLN A 152 17.06 10.19 -3.56
N THR A 153 16.68 9.01 -3.05
CA THR A 153 16.91 7.75 -3.74
C THR A 153 16.11 7.68 -5.04
N SER A 154 16.79 7.36 -6.15
CA SER A 154 16.11 7.07 -7.41
C SER A 154 15.56 5.64 -7.41
N TYR A 155 14.25 5.53 -7.48
CA TYR A 155 13.53 4.26 -7.62
C TYR A 155 13.11 3.98 -9.07
N GLY A 156 13.79 4.62 -10.03
CA GLY A 156 13.37 4.62 -11.43
C GLY A 156 11.97 5.20 -11.61
N ASN A 157 11.08 4.46 -12.26
CA ASN A 157 9.72 4.94 -12.58
C ASN A 157 8.73 4.82 -11.42
N ARG A 158 9.10 4.18 -10.30
CA ARG A 158 8.22 3.96 -9.13
C ARG A 158 8.77 4.68 -7.92
N GLN A 159 8.60 6.00 -7.90
CA GLN A 159 9.07 6.90 -6.85
C GLN A 159 8.39 6.64 -5.49
N MET A 160 9.04 7.03 -4.39
CA MET A 160 8.49 6.90 -3.03
C MET A 160 7.24 7.80 -2.86
N PRO A 161 6.03 7.23 -2.67
CA PRO A 161 4.76 7.97 -2.77
C PRO A 161 4.55 9.03 -1.69
N ILE A 162 5.09 8.78 -0.49
CA ILE A 162 4.87 9.65 0.68
C ILE A 162 6.04 10.58 0.98
N ASN A 163 7.04 10.63 0.10
CA ASN A 163 8.17 11.53 0.27
C ASN A 163 7.74 13.00 0.05
N GLU A 164 8.61 13.96 0.36
CA GLU A 164 8.25 15.39 0.29
C GLU A 164 7.86 15.86 -1.11
N ASN A 165 8.45 15.26 -2.15
CA ASN A 165 8.23 15.68 -3.54
C ASN A 165 6.94 15.10 -4.15
N ASN A 166 6.47 13.94 -3.68
CA ASN A 166 5.39 13.19 -4.32
C ASN A 166 4.09 13.13 -3.50
N PHE A 167 4.13 13.49 -2.20
CA PHE A 167 3.00 13.25 -1.31
C PHE A 167 1.73 13.96 -1.77
N TRP A 168 1.80 15.23 -2.16
CA TRP A 168 0.63 15.99 -2.60
C TRP A 168 0.05 15.50 -3.92
N THR A 169 0.88 15.17 -4.91
CA THR A 169 0.44 14.55 -6.16
C THR A 169 -0.22 13.19 -5.90
N THR A 170 0.35 12.40 -4.99
CA THR A 170 -0.23 11.11 -4.58
C THR A 170 -1.63 11.29 -3.97
N LEU A 171 -1.83 12.33 -3.16
CA LEU A 171 -3.14 12.64 -2.58
C LEU A 171 -4.15 13.07 -3.65
N GLU A 172 -3.75 13.93 -4.58
CA GLU A 172 -4.60 14.38 -5.68
C GLU A 172 -5.06 13.20 -6.56
N GLU A 173 -4.14 12.33 -6.98
CA GLU A 173 -4.46 11.16 -7.79
C GLU A 173 -5.36 10.15 -7.03
N ALA A 174 -5.12 10.00 -5.73
CA ALA A 174 -5.87 9.11 -4.86
C ALA A 174 -7.22 9.68 -4.38
N TYR A 175 -7.47 10.98 -4.55
CA TYR A 175 -8.62 11.65 -3.97
C TYR A 175 -9.95 11.05 -4.50
N PRO A 176 -10.87 10.63 -3.62
CA PRO A 176 -12.13 10.00 -3.98
C PRO A 176 -13.19 11.04 -4.35
N SER A 177 -12.94 11.84 -5.38
CA SER A 177 -14.00 12.64 -6.02
C SER A 177 -14.84 11.76 -6.95
N GLU A 178 -16.13 12.05 -7.04
CA GLU A 178 -17.04 11.48 -8.05
C GLU A 178 -16.55 11.71 -9.50
#